data_AF-A0A1G1VNQ7-F1
#
_entry.id   AF-A0A1G1VNQ7-F1
#
_cell.length_a   1.000
_cell.length_b   1.000
_cell.length_c   1.000
_cell.angle_alpha   90.00
_cell.angle_beta   90.00
_cell.angle_gamma   90.00
#
_symmetry.space_group_name_H-M   'P 1'
#
loop_
_entity.id
_entity.type
_entity.pdbx_description
1 polymer ?
#
loop_
_entity_poly.entity_id
_entity_poly.type
_entity_poly.pdbx_seq_one_letter_code
_entity_poly.pdbx_strand_id
1 'polypeptide(L)'
;MALNYHGISQNPGSLNSWLKSQPDGYLRNGWLNWLALTRFSRLFGPTILEYRRGGSDTGAVDADLNDQIPVILEDVQGEGSHFVVANGKLTDGYAILDPESEANTSWSGFRSMRRLLPTHTNLSALLLTFDNNLSLSGLTGGELNQEMPMDEDGGDAVSGPAFQTYLINQPDDGSYQLTLTASTSGWFKWELYAYDQQASVGVRQESVYLATGEAADYQFGYNQNTGEISQWHRQMDFNQILEDIDLAYNQGWIKKKSAWKDLRKQMQKAAQQYDKRKLKTMRQSLRTWQKKLNSYNRENRVTDEGATYLLKELEYLKASL
;
A
#
# COMPACT_ATOMS: atom_id res chain seq x y z
N MET A 1 5.86 21.46 -13.61
CA MET A 1 6.75 21.47 -14.79
C MET A 1 6.32 20.43 -15.82
N ALA A 2 6.43 19.13 -15.53
CA ALA A 2 6.02 18.06 -16.46
C ALA A 2 4.56 18.15 -16.97
N LEU A 3 3.58 18.41 -16.09
CA LEU A 3 2.18 18.59 -16.52
C LEU A 3 1.99 19.78 -17.48
N ASN A 4 2.68 20.90 -17.23
CA ASN A 4 2.62 22.09 -18.10
C ASN A 4 3.19 21.81 -19.49
N TYR A 5 4.23 20.98 -19.59
CA TYR A 5 4.78 20.54 -20.87
C TYR A 5 3.72 19.85 -21.74
N HIS A 6 2.84 19.04 -21.14
CA HIS A 6 1.73 18.39 -21.83
C HIS A 6 0.48 19.26 -22.01
N GLY A 7 0.58 20.57 -21.76
CA GLY A 7 -0.52 21.52 -21.92
C GLY A 7 -1.52 21.55 -20.76
N ILE A 8 -1.21 20.88 -19.64
CA ILE A 8 -2.06 20.86 -18.45
C ILE A 8 -1.60 21.99 -17.52
N SER A 9 -2.12 23.20 -17.76
CA SER A 9 -1.72 24.40 -17.04
C SER A 9 -2.04 24.29 -15.55
N GLN A 10 -1.00 24.19 -14.72
CA GLN A 10 -1.08 24.10 -13.26
C GLN A 10 0.10 24.83 -12.61
N ASN A 11 -0.14 25.36 -11.41
CA ASN A 11 0.91 25.78 -10.50
C ASN A 11 1.02 24.78 -9.32
N PRO A 12 2.17 24.71 -8.63
CA PRO A 12 2.36 23.75 -7.55
C PRO A 12 1.32 23.86 -6.43
N GLY A 13 0.87 25.08 -6.10
CA GLY A 13 -0.11 25.33 -5.05
C GLY A 13 -1.50 24.79 -5.38
N SER A 14 -1.98 25.00 -6.60
CA SER A 14 -3.29 24.50 -7.05
C SER A 14 -3.29 22.98 -7.17
N LEU A 15 -2.20 22.40 -7.71
CA LEU A 15 -2.03 20.96 -7.80
C LEU A 15 -1.98 20.31 -6.41
N ASN A 16 -1.18 20.84 -5.48
CA ASN A 16 -1.10 20.33 -4.11
C ASN A 16 -2.46 20.43 -3.38
N SER A 17 -3.18 21.53 -3.57
CA SER A 17 -4.52 21.71 -2.99
C SER A 17 -5.50 20.64 -3.50
N TRP A 18 -5.44 20.33 -4.79
CA TRP A 18 -6.20 19.22 -5.35
C TRP A 18 -5.74 17.90 -4.73
N LEU A 19 -4.46 17.55 -4.79
CA LEU A 19 -3.93 16.28 -4.26
C LEU A 19 -4.34 16.04 -2.79
N LYS A 20 -4.23 17.04 -1.93
CA LYS A 20 -4.65 16.95 -0.51
C LYS A 20 -6.14 16.67 -0.32
N SER A 21 -6.97 17.06 -1.28
CA SER A 21 -8.42 16.80 -1.25
C SER A 21 -8.80 15.40 -1.75
N GLN A 22 -7.84 14.65 -2.29
CA GLN A 22 -8.09 13.35 -2.89
C GLN A 22 -7.68 12.20 -1.97
N PRO A 23 -8.43 11.07 -1.96
CA PRO A 23 -8.12 9.91 -1.11
C PRO A 23 -6.81 9.20 -1.50
N ASP A 24 -6.29 9.46 -2.68
CA ASP A 24 -5.09 8.88 -3.27
C ASP A 24 -4.06 9.94 -3.67
N GLY A 25 -4.22 11.22 -3.30
CA GLY A 25 -3.27 12.25 -3.77
C GLY A 25 -1.85 12.06 -3.22
N TYR A 26 -1.76 11.57 -1.99
CA TYR A 26 -0.50 11.25 -1.32
C TYR A 26 -0.54 9.85 -0.73
N LEU A 27 0.60 9.17 -0.78
CA LEU A 27 0.87 7.90 -0.14
C LEU A 27 1.58 8.16 1.19
N ARG A 28 1.18 7.42 2.23
CA ARG A 28 1.91 7.35 3.50
C ARG A 28 2.35 8.71 4.03
N ASN A 29 3.65 8.93 4.19
CA ASN A 29 4.22 10.10 4.81
C ASN A 29 4.34 11.27 3.82
N GLY A 30 3.26 11.56 3.09
CA GLY A 30 3.21 12.69 2.16
C GLY A 30 3.90 12.46 0.80
N TRP A 31 4.18 11.21 0.43
CA TRP A 31 4.74 10.87 -0.87
C TRP A 31 3.73 11.10 -1.98
N LEU A 32 4.12 11.76 -3.06
CA LEU A 32 3.22 11.93 -4.20
C LEU A 32 2.83 10.56 -4.77
N ASN A 33 1.52 10.32 -4.88
CA ASN A 33 1.04 9.20 -5.65
C ASN A 33 1.03 9.57 -7.14
N TRP A 34 1.95 8.98 -7.90
CA TRP A 34 2.09 9.28 -9.33
C TRP A 34 0.86 8.88 -10.16
N LEU A 35 0.07 7.89 -9.74
CA LEU A 35 -1.20 7.55 -10.39
C LEU A 35 -2.27 8.62 -10.18
N ALA A 36 -2.21 9.39 -9.09
CA ALA A 36 -3.09 10.55 -8.93
C ALA A 36 -2.86 11.60 -10.02
N LEU A 37 -1.63 11.72 -10.55
CA LEU A 37 -1.35 12.60 -11.70
C LEU A 37 -1.93 12.05 -13.00
N THR A 38 -1.96 10.72 -13.16
CA THR A 38 -2.67 10.07 -14.28
C THR A 38 -4.15 10.46 -14.25
N ARG A 39 -4.81 10.31 -13.10
CA ARG A 39 -6.20 10.76 -12.93
C ARG A 39 -6.36 12.25 -13.13
N PHE A 40 -5.45 13.07 -12.60
CA PHE A 40 -5.49 14.51 -12.77
C PHE A 40 -5.51 14.92 -14.24
N SER A 41 -4.62 14.33 -15.05
CA SER A 41 -4.55 14.60 -16.49
C SER A 41 -5.84 14.19 -17.21
N ARG A 42 -6.46 13.08 -16.81
CA ARG A 42 -7.73 12.61 -17.35
C ARG A 42 -8.89 13.58 -17.06
N LEU A 43 -8.89 14.21 -15.89
CA LEU A 43 -9.96 15.11 -15.45
C LEU A 43 -9.83 16.53 -16.01
N PHE A 44 -8.60 17.04 -16.13
CA PHE A 44 -8.35 18.47 -16.38
C PHE A 44 -7.45 18.75 -17.58
N GLY A 45 -6.80 17.72 -18.13
CA GLY A 45 -5.84 17.87 -19.22
C GLY A 45 -6.47 17.77 -20.60
N PRO A 46 -5.94 18.51 -21.60
CA PRO A 46 -6.24 18.23 -23.00
C PRO A 46 -5.59 16.90 -23.47
N THR A 47 -4.55 16.46 -22.77
CA THR A 47 -3.83 15.20 -22.99
C THR A 47 -3.95 14.35 -21.74
N ILE A 48 -4.34 13.08 -21.93
CA ILE A 48 -4.36 12.09 -20.86
C ILE A 48 -2.96 11.48 -20.77
N LEU A 49 -2.41 11.40 -19.56
CA LEU A 49 -1.07 10.93 -19.30
C LEU A 49 -1.09 9.66 -18.47
N GLU A 50 -0.33 8.66 -18.88
CA GLU A 50 -0.05 7.43 -18.13
C GLU A 50 1.25 7.62 -17.34
N TYR A 51 1.22 7.25 -16.05
CA TYR A 51 2.43 7.15 -15.25
C TYR A 51 3.18 5.85 -15.53
N ARG A 52 4.48 5.95 -15.82
CA ARG A 52 5.40 4.82 -15.81
C ARG A 52 6.63 5.08 -14.96
N ARG A 53 7.04 4.08 -14.19
CA ARG A 53 8.35 4.08 -13.53
C ARG A 53 9.42 3.52 -14.47
N GLY A 54 10.68 3.83 -14.17
CA GLY A 54 11.84 3.09 -14.64
C GLY A 54 12.97 3.19 -13.61
N GLY A 55 13.95 2.30 -13.70
CA GLY A 55 15.18 2.37 -12.89
C GLY A 55 16.14 3.44 -13.39
N SER A 56 17.43 3.23 -13.19
CA SER A 56 18.52 4.13 -13.61
C SER A 56 18.91 3.98 -15.10
N ASP A 57 17.94 3.70 -15.98
CA ASP A 57 18.20 3.44 -17.39
C ASP A 57 18.40 4.75 -18.17
N THR A 58 19.66 5.10 -18.40
CA THR A 58 20.01 6.32 -19.15
C THR A 58 19.59 6.25 -20.62
N GLY A 59 19.53 5.05 -21.22
CA GLY A 59 19.10 4.89 -22.61
C GLY A 59 17.63 5.23 -22.80
N ALA A 60 16.79 4.87 -21.83
CA ALA A 60 15.38 5.25 -21.83
C ALA A 60 15.18 6.76 -21.62
N VAL A 61 15.96 7.39 -20.72
CA VAL A 61 15.94 8.85 -20.56
C VAL A 61 16.37 9.56 -21.84
N ASP A 62 17.46 9.10 -22.48
CA ASP A 62 17.98 9.69 -23.71
C ASP A 62 16.96 9.57 -24.86
N ALA A 63 16.26 8.44 -24.96
CA ALA A 63 15.19 8.25 -25.93
C ALA A 63 14.03 9.23 -25.72
N ASP A 64 13.53 9.34 -24.49
CA ASP A 64 12.44 10.26 -24.16
C ASP A 64 12.83 11.72 -24.43
N LEU A 65 14.05 12.13 -24.06
CA LEU A 65 14.54 13.48 -24.30
C LEU A 65 14.76 13.79 -25.80
N ASN A 66 15.15 12.79 -26.61
CA ASN A 66 15.23 12.93 -28.06
C ASN A 66 13.83 13.16 -28.68
N ASP A 67 12.81 12.51 -28.11
CA ASP A 67 11.40 12.73 -28.45
C ASP A 67 10.82 13.99 -27.76
N GLN A 68 11.69 14.80 -27.15
CA GLN A 68 11.39 16.03 -26.42
C GLN A 68 10.50 15.83 -25.17
N ILE A 69 10.31 14.60 -24.72
CA ILE A 69 9.51 14.28 -23.53
C ILE A 69 10.37 14.49 -22.27
N PRO A 70 9.99 15.42 -21.36
CA PRO A 70 10.74 15.61 -20.12
C PRO A 70 10.56 14.41 -19.19
N VAL A 71 11.64 14.07 -18.49
CA VAL A 71 11.67 12.92 -17.57
C VAL A 71 11.90 13.43 -16.15
N ILE A 72 11.15 12.92 -15.19
CA ILE A 72 11.36 13.27 -13.79
C ILE A 72 12.37 12.27 -13.21
N LEU A 73 13.54 12.75 -12.82
CA LEU A 73 14.61 11.95 -12.23
C LEU A 73 14.52 12.03 -10.71
N GLU A 74 14.73 10.89 -10.05
CA GLU A 74 14.87 10.80 -8.60
C GLU A 74 16.29 10.39 -8.27
N ASP A 75 16.88 11.08 -7.30
CA ASP A 75 18.12 10.65 -6.66
C ASP A 75 17.99 10.66 -5.14
N VAL A 76 18.93 10.01 -4.46
CA VAL A 76 19.05 10.04 -2.99
C VAL A 76 19.95 11.21 -2.61
N GLN A 77 19.45 12.12 -1.78
CA GLN A 77 20.27 13.14 -1.11
C GLN A 77 20.26 12.85 0.40
N GLY A 78 21.43 12.69 1.01
CA GLY A 78 21.50 12.37 2.45
C GLY A 78 20.69 11.10 2.82
N GLU A 79 19.65 11.28 3.63
CA GLU A 79 18.75 10.20 4.09
C GLU A 79 17.42 10.10 3.30
N GLY A 80 17.14 11.03 2.38
CA GLY A 80 15.90 11.08 1.61
C GLY A 80 16.09 11.22 0.11
N SER A 81 15.01 11.61 -0.57
CA SER A 81 14.92 11.64 -2.04
C SER A 81 14.61 13.03 -2.52
N HIS A 82 15.26 13.42 -3.63
CA HIS A 82 14.97 14.64 -4.37
C HIS A 82 14.53 14.33 -5.79
N PHE A 83 13.69 15.20 -6.35
CA PHE A 83 13.16 15.06 -7.70
C PHE A 83 13.48 16.28 -8.55
N VAL A 84 14.05 16.05 -9.72
CA VAL A 84 14.34 17.07 -10.73
C VAL A 84 13.70 16.70 -12.06
N VAL A 85 13.44 17.67 -12.92
CA VAL A 85 12.91 17.41 -14.26
C VAL A 85 14.01 17.57 -15.29
N ALA A 86 14.46 16.47 -15.89
CA ALA A 86 15.34 16.49 -17.05
C ALA A 86 14.59 16.96 -18.29
N ASN A 87 15.18 17.92 -19.01
CA ASN A 87 14.61 18.52 -20.22
C ASN A 87 15.60 18.58 -21.39
N GLY A 88 16.81 18.03 -21.24
CA GLY A 88 17.79 17.97 -22.31
C GLY A 88 19.00 17.10 -21.96
N LYS A 89 19.71 16.65 -22.98
CA LYS A 89 20.95 15.88 -22.83
C LYS A 89 22.18 16.80 -22.80
N LEU A 90 23.09 16.55 -21.86
CA LEU A 90 24.43 17.15 -21.83
C LEU A 90 25.47 16.05 -22.09
N THR A 91 26.73 16.45 -22.30
CA THR A 91 27.85 15.50 -22.50
C THR A 91 27.95 14.50 -21.34
N ASP A 92 27.88 14.99 -20.10
CA ASP A 92 28.10 14.20 -18.88
C ASP A 92 26.89 14.16 -17.94
N GLY A 93 25.67 14.25 -18.50
CA GLY A 93 24.45 14.23 -17.70
C GLY A 93 23.26 14.82 -18.42
N TYR A 94 22.39 15.50 -17.68
CA TYR A 94 21.15 16.07 -18.18
C TYR A 94 21.04 17.53 -17.78
N ALA A 95 20.48 18.35 -18.68
CA ALA A 95 19.95 19.65 -18.32
C ALA A 95 18.66 19.43 -17.52
N ILE A 96 18.49 20.18 -16.43
CA ILE A 96 17.37 20.01 -15.52
C ILE A 96 16.66 21.31 -15.17
N LEU A 97 15.43 21.15 -14.70
CA LEU A 97 14.69 22.13 -13.93
C LEU A 97 14.55 21.59 -12.51
N ASP A 98 15.25 22.20 -11.56
CA ASP A 98 15.23 21.84 -10.15
C ASP A 98 14.17 22.68 -9.40
N PRO A 99 13.17 22.06 -8.75
CA PRO A 99 12.19 22.78 -7.96
C PRO A 99 12.77 23.46 -6.71
N GLU A 100 13.91 23.03 -6.19
CA GLU A 100 14.55 23.61 -5.01
C GLU A 100 15.34 24.88 -5.36
N SER A 101 16.03 24.89 -6.51
CA SER A 101 16.94 25.97 -6.89
C SER A 101 17.07 26.14 -8.40
N GLU A 102 16.62 27.28 -8.93
CA GLU A 102 16.78 27.62 -10.36
C GLU A 102 18.26 27.75 -10.80
N ALA A 103 19.20 27.87 -9.85
CA ALA A 103 20.62 27.88 -10.16
C ALA A 103 21.17 26.48 -10.53
N ASN A 104 20.49 25.42 -10.08
CA ASN A 104 20.83 24.03 -10.41
C ASN A 104 20.27 23.70 -11.79
N THR A 105 21.15 23.65 -12.78
CA THR A 105 20.76 23.49 -14.19
C THR A 105 21.25 22.18 -14.82
N SER A 106 22.03 21.40 -14.10
CA SER A 106 22.58 20.12 -14.57
C SER A 106 22.53 19.05 -13.49
N TRP A 107 22.27 17.81 -13.90
CA TRP A 107 22.25 16.64 -13.00
C TRP A 107 22.92 15.43 -13.65
N SER A 108 23.64 14.66 -12.85
CA SER A 108 24.33 13.43 -13.27
C SER A 108 24.07 12.33 -12.27
N GLY A 109 23.71 11.13 -12.75
CA GLY A 109 23.30 10.02 -11.90
C GLY A 109 21.84 10.18 -11.43
N PHE A 110 21.15 9.07 -11.28
CA PHE A 110 19.81 9.00 -10.71
C PHE A 110 19.51 7.54 -10.36
N ARG A 111 18.69 7.31 -9.35
CA ARG A 111 18.32 5.95 -8.94
C ARG A 111 17.14 5.42 -9.73
N SER A 112 16.20 6.30 -10.08
CA SER A 112 15.00 5.92 -10.81
C SER A 112 14.35 7.12 -11.50
N MET A 113 13.41 6.85 -12.40
CA MET A 113 12.74 7.86 -13.21
C MET A 113 11.22 7.66 -13.20
N ARG A 114 10.48 8.77 -13.33
CA ARG A 114 9.03 8.82 -13.54
C ARG A 114 8.77 9.47 -14.91
N ARG A 115 7.91 8.84 -15.70
CA ARG A 115 7.48 9.32 -17.00
C ARG A 115 5.97 9.54 -16.98
N LEU A 116 5.54 10.64 -17.59
CA LEU A 116 4.12 10.94 -17.84
C LEU A 116 3.92 10.94 -19.34
N LEU A 117 3.44 9.83 -19.89
CA LEU A 117 3.38 9.62 -21.33
C LEU A 117 1.96 9.80 -21.84
N PRO A 118 1.73 10.53 -22.94
CA PRO A 118 0.42 10.59 -23.57
C PRO A 118 -0.15 9.20 -23.82
N THR A 119 -1.42 9.00 -23.46
CA THR A 119 -2.14 7.75 -23.67
C THR A 119 -3.58 8.00 -24.08
N HIS A 120 -4.18 7.00 -24.72
CA HIS A 120 -5.61 6.97 -25.06
C HIS A 120 -6.28 5.69 -24.57
N THR A 121 -5.59 4.92 -23.73
CA THR A 121 -5.95 3.54 -23.39
C THR A 121 -6.41 3.42 -21.93
N ASN A 122 -6.56 2.17 -21.49
CA ASN A 122 -6.95 1.76 -20.16
C ASN A 122 -6.00 2.33 -19.07
N LEU A 123 -6.54 3.15 -18.16
CA LEU A 123 -5.80 3.73 -17.03
C LEU A 123 -5.90 2.89 -15.74
N SER A 124 -6.45 1.68 -15.85
CA SER A 124 -6.66 0.81 -14.70
C SER A 124 -5.32 0.35 -14.11
N ALA A 125 -5.27 0.26 -12.78
CA ALA A 125 -4.05 -0.06 -12.05
C ALA A 125 -4.37 -0.62 -10.67
N LEU A 126 -3.49 -1.46 -10.15
CA LEU A 126 -3.44 -1.82 -8.73
C LEU A 126 -2.11 -1.33 -8.16
N LEU A 127 -2.18 -0.44 -7.19
CA LEU A 127 -1.02 0.02 -6.43
C LEU A 127 -1.17 -0.44 -4.98
N LEU A 128 -0.27 -1.31 -4.55
CA LEU A 128 -0.14 -1.66 -3.15
C LEU A 128 0.97 -0.83 -2.52
N THR A 129 0.77 -0.36 -1.29
CA THR A 129 1.83 0.24 -0.48
C THR A 129 1.92 -0.50 0.85
N PHE A 130 3.12 -0.79 1.34
CA PHE A 130 3.30 -1.55 2.58
C PHE A 130 4.61 -1.21 3.29
N ASP A 131 4.63 -1.38 4.60
CA ASP A 131 5.80 -1.07 5.42
C ASP A 131 7.03 -1.88 4.95
N ASN A 132 8.23 -1.28 5.02
CA ASN A 132 9.44 -1.87 4.44
C ASN A 132 9.91 -3.19 5.09
N ASN A 133 9.39 -3.53 6.27
CA ASN A 133 9.67 -4.79 6.96
C ASN A 133 8.71 -5.93 6.55
N LEU A 134 7.72 -5.63 5.72
CA LEU A 134 6.87 -6.63 5.10
C LEU A 134 7.49 -7.13 3.79
N SER A 135 7.33 -8.42 3.54
CA SER A 135 7.60 -9.04 2.23
C SER A 135 6.29 -9.46 1.58
N LEU A 136 6.16 -9.19 0.29
CA LEU A 136 5.00 -9.53 -0.53
C LEU A 136 5.30 -10.72 -1.43
N SER A 137 4.35 -11.66 -1.53
CA SER A 137 4.36 -12.73 -2.54
C SER A 137 2.93 -13.05 -3.01
N GLY A 138 2.78 -13.88 -4.04
CA GLY A 138 1.47 -14.30 -4.59
C GLY A 138 0.92 -13.43 -5.72
N LEU A 139 1.26 -12.14 -5.74
CA LEU A 139 0.93 -11.24 -6.87
C LEU A 139 1.94 -11.36 -8.00
N THR A 140 1.44 -11.27 -9.24
CA THR A 140 2.24 -11.31 -10.47
C THR A 140 1.86 -10.16 -11.40
N GLY A 141 2.76 -9.82 -12.33
CA GLY A 141 2.50 -8.79 -13.35
C GLY A 141 2.73 -7.36 -12.88
N GLY A 142 3.25 -7.16 -11.67
CA GLY A 142 3.61 -5.84 -11.16
C GLY A 142 5.09 -5.66 -10.86
N GLU A 143 5.46 -4.41 -10.60
CA GLU A 143 6.81 -3.98 -10.26
C GLU A 143 6.90 -3.62 -8.77
N LEU A 144 7.77 -4.34 -8.05
CA LEU A 144 8.10 -4.04 -6.65
C LEU A 144 9.18 -2.96 -6.59
N ASN A 145 8.93 -1.90 -5.83
CA ASN A 145 9.87 -0.80 -5.66
C ASN A 145 9.92 -0.33 -4.20
N GLN A 146 11.06 0.18 -3.77
CA GLN A 146 11.21 0.86 -2.49
C GLN A 146 11.13 2.37 -2.70
N GLU A 147 10.28 3.02 -1.92
CA GLU A 147 10.25 4.48 -1.79
C GLU A 147 10.98 4.86 -0.50
N MET A 148 12.08 5.58 -0.66
CA MET A 148 12.80 6.23 0.43
C MET A 148 11.97 7.39 0.96
N PRO A 149 12.28 8.03 2.10
CA PRO A 149 11.55 9.24 2.48
C PRO A 149 11.93 10.44 1.60
N MET A 150 11.13 11.50 1.67
CA MET A 150 11.45 12.79 1.03
C MET A 150 12.30 13.62 1.99
N ASP A 151 13.30 14.32 1.47
CA ASP A 151 14.01 15.33 2.26
C ASP A 151 13.16 16.59 2.46
N GLU A 152 13.36 17.27 3.58
CA GLU A 152 12.89 18.64 3.77
C GLU A 152 13.80 19.60 3.02
N ASP A 153 13.20 20.44 2.15
CA ASP A 153 13.92 21.48 1.42
C ASP A 153 14.76 22.35 2.37
N GLY A 154 16.09 22.30 2.25
CA GLY A 154 17.02 23.09 3.08
C GLY A 154 17.20 22.60 4.53
N GLY A 155 16.81 21.37 4.86
CA GLY A 155 16.97 20.76 6.20
C GLY A 155 17.48 19.31 6.17
N ASP A 156 17.70 18.73 7.36
CA ASP A 156 18.11 17.33 7.54
C ASP A 156 16.92 16.40 7.89
N ALA A 157 15.70 16.94 7.97
CA ALA A 157 14.53 16.15 8.34
C ALA A 157 13.99 15.39 7.12
N VAL A 158 13.50 14.18 7.36
CA VAL A 158 12.88 13.35 6.32
C VAL A 158 11.39 13.10 6.60
N SER A 159 10.61 12.88 5.54
CA SER A 159 9.16 12.82 5.65
C SER A 159 8.61 11.62 6.44
N GLY A 160 9.41 10.58 6.69
CA GLY A 160 9.05 9.43 7.53
C GLY A 160 9.94 8.22 7.27
N PRO A 161 9.51 6.98 7.59
CA PRO A 161 10.22 5.78 7.17
C PRO A 161 10.02 5.48 5.68
N ALA A 162 10.99 4.77 5.09
CA ALA A 162 10.84 4.15 3.78
C ALA A 162 9.71 3.10 3.77
N PHE A 163 9.11 2.88 2.61
CA PHE A 163 8.06 1.89 2.40
C PHE A 163 8.18 1.25 1.02
N GLN A 164 7.44 0.18 0.77
CA GLN A 164 7.44 -0.53 -0.50
C GLN A 164 6.15 -0.25 -1.27
N THR A 165 6.26 -0.28 -2.59
CA THR A 165 5.15 -0.19 -3.54
C THR A 165 5.18 -1.38 -4.49
N TYR A 166 4.01 -1.92 -4.82
CA TYR A 166 3.85 -2.92 -5.88
C TYR A 166 2.80 -2.44 -6.86
N LEU A 167 3.21 -2.12 -8.09
CA LEU A 167 2.35 -1.53 -9.11
C LEU A 167 2.09 -2.53 -10.24
N ILE A 168 0.82 -2.88 -10.44
CA ILE A 168 0.33 -3.60 -11.63
C ILE A 168 -0.39 -2.59 -12.51
N ASN A 169 0.13 -2.32 -13.70
CA ASN A 169 -0.55 -1.52 -14.71
C ASN A 169 -1.48 -2.41 -15.54
N GLN A 170 -2.68 -1.91 -15.84
CA GLN A 170 -3.70 -2.60 -16.62
C GLN A 170 -3.96 -4.05 -16.14
N PRO A 171 -4.28 -4.27 -14.86
CA PRO A 171 -4.56 -5.61 -14.36
C PRO A 171 -5.77 -6.22 -15.05
N ASP A 172 -5.73 -7.53 -15.29
CA ASP A 172 -6.88 -8.31 -15.76
C ASP A 172 -8.02 -8.33 -14.73
N ASP A 173 -9.25 -8.51 -15.20
CA ASP A 173 -10.38 -8.78 -14.31
C ASP A 173 -10.21 -10.14 -13.62
N GLY A 174 -10.45 -10.22 -12.31
CA GLY A 174 -10.41 -11.51 -11.63
C GLY A 174 -10.12 -11.46 -10.13
N SER A 175 -9.76 -12.63 -9.60
CA SER A 175 -9.37 -12.79 -8.20
C SER A 175 -7.86 -12.76 -8.07
N TYR A 176 -7.39 -11.95 -7.13
CA TYR A 176 -6.00 -11.79 -6.74
C TYR A 176 -5.79 -12.39 -5.37
N GLN A 177 -4.60 -12.96 -5.17
CA GLN A 177 -4.14 -13.48 -3.89
C GLN A 177 -2.79 -12.87 -3.57
N LEU A 178 -2.59 -12.51 -2.32
CA LEU A 178 -1.31 -12.04 -1.83
C LEU A 178 -1.03 -12.63 -0.46
N THR A 179 0.26 -12.82 -0.19
CA THR A 179 0.76 -13.27 1.10
C THR A 179 1.75 -12.24 1.63
N LEU A 180 1.50 -11.75 2.83
CA LEU A 180 2.40 -10.87 3.57
C LEU A 180 3.13 -11.67 4.65
N THR A 181 4.45 -11.48 4.73
CA THR A 181 5.29 -12.01 5.82
C THR A 181 6.12 -10.88 6.40
N ALA A 182 6.63 -11.04 7.62
CA ALA A 182 7.47 -10.04 8.27
C ALA A 182 8.79 -10.64 8.80
N SER A 183 9.88 -9.90 8.66
CA SER A 183 11.19 -10.27 9.24
C SER A 183 11.23 -10.03 10.75
N THR A 184 10.46 -9.07 11.24
CA THR A 184 10.33 -8.70 12.65
C THR A 184 8.87 -8.83 13.10
N SER A 185 8.64 -9.16 14.36
CA SER A 185 7.29 -9.19 14.90
C SER A 185 6.76 -7.77 15.13
N GLY A 186 5.53 -7.47 14.73
CA GLY A 186 4.97 -6.14 14.94
C GLY A 186 3.68 -5.88 14.18
N TRP A 187 3.13 -4.68 14.40
CA TRP A 187 2.05 -4.15 13.59
C TRP A 187 2.60 -3.51 12.33
N PHE A 188 2.04 -3.91 11.19
CA PHE A 188 2.37 -3.37 9.89
C PHE A 188 1.13 -2.82 9.22
N LYS A 189 1.30 -1.73 8.50
CA LYS A 189 0.27 -1.09 7.70
C LYS A 189 0.48 -1.42 6.23
N TRP A 190 -0.61 -1.64 5.52
CA TRP A 190 -0.60 -1.77 4.07
C TRP A 190 -1.89 -1.21 3.46
N GLU A 191 -1.80 -0.77 2.22
CA GLU A 191 -2.88 -0.12 1.51
C GLU A 191 -2.96 -0.66 0.08
N LEU A 192 -4.17 -0.73 -0.46
CA LEU A 192 -4.44 -1.04 -1.86
C LEU A 192 -5.23 0.10 -2.49
N TYR A 193 -4.70 0.64 -3.57
CA TYR A 193 -5.37 1.61 -4.44
C TYR A 193 -5.72 0.88 -5.75
N ALA A 194 -7.01 0.73 -6.03
CA ALA A 194 -7.51 0.12 -7.25
C ALA A 194 -8.13 1.18 -8.15
N TYR A 195 -7.57 1.34 -9.35
CA TYR A 195 -8.02 2.30 -10.34
C TYR A 195 -8.83 1.59 -11.42
N ASP A 196 -9.94 2.20 -11.85
CA ASP A 196 -10.69 1.76 -13.01
C ASP A 196 -10.06 2.26 -14.33
N GLN A 197 -10.62 1.90 -15.48
CA GLN A 197 -10.11 2.31 -16.79
C GLN A 197 -10.17 3.83 -17.02
N GLN A 198 -10.94 4.57 -16.22
CA GLN A 198 -11.05 6.03 -16.23
C GLN A 198 -10.21 6.69 -15.11
N ALA A 199 -9.38 5.92 -14.42
CA ALA A 199 -8.57 6.31 -13.27
C ALA A 199 -9.37 6.75 -12.03
N SER A 200 -10.66 6.41 -11.91
CA SER A 200 -11.37 6.53 -10.63
C SER A 200 -10.80 5.53 -9.64
N VAL A 201 -10.67 5.92 -8.37
CA VAL A 201 -9.94 5.13 -7.36
C VAL A 201 -10.85 4.58 -6.26
N GLY A 202 -10.66 3.31 -5.92
CA GLY A 202 -11.08 2.71 -4.67
C GLY A 202 -9.86 2.47 -3.77
N VAL A 203 -9.97 2.79 -2.48
CA VAL A 203 -8.87 2.63 -1.51
C VAL A 203 -9.27 1.66 -0.40
N ARG A 204 -8.36 0.75 -0.08
CA ARG A 204 -8.42 -0.10 1.11
C ARG A 204 -7.18 0.13 1.96
N GLN A 205 -7.38 0.33 3.25
CA GLN A 205 -6.31 0.49 4.22
C GLN A 205 -6.45 -0.61 5.26
N GLU A 206 -5.34 -1.28 5.55
CA GLU A 206 -5.29 -2.37 6.50
C GLU A 206 -4.10 -2.23 7.45
N SER A 207 -4.28 -2.85 8.61
CA SER A 207 -3.21 -3.14 9.56
C SER A 207 -3.27 -4.60 9.92
N VAL A 208 -2.10 -5.23 10.03
CA VAL A 208 -1.93 -6.63 10.40
C VAL A 208 -0.80 -6.74 11.41
N TYR A 209 -1.01 -7.56 12.45
CA TYR A 209 0.10 -7.99 13.29
C TYR A 209 0.65 -9.29 12.70
N LEU A 210 1.97 -9.37 12.53
CA LEU A 210 2.64 -10.60 12.11
C LEU A 210 3.76 -10.90 13.09
N ALA A 211 3.80 -12.13 13.62
CA ALA A 211 5.00 -12.63 14.28
C ALA A 211 6.05 -13.07 13.25
N THR A 212 7.32 -13.14 13.67
CA THR A 212 8.39 -13.58 12.78
C THR A 212 8.14 -15.02 12.32
N GLY A 213 8.08 -15.21 11.00
CA GLY A 213 7.80 -16.52 10.38
C GLY A 213 6.32 -16.82 10.15
N GLU A 214 5.40 -15.95 10.59
CA GLU A 214 3.99 -16.05 10.24
C GLU A 214 3.69 -15.39 8.90
N ALA A 215 2.61 -15.85 8.28
CA ALA A 215 2.08 -15.32 7.02
C ALA A 215 0.64 -14.83 7.21
N ALA A 216 0.26 -13.79 6.48
CA ALA A 216 -1.12 -13.40 6.31
C ALA A 216 -1.49 -13.45 4.83
N ASP A 217 -2.41 -14.35 4.51
CA ASP A 217 -2.94 -14.53 3.17
C ASP A 217 -4.21 -13.69 2.99
N TYR A 218 -4.26 -12.94 1.90
CA TYR A 218 -5.41 -12.12 1.53
C TYR A 218 -5.87 -12.49 0.13
N GLN A 219 -7.19 -12.44 -0.06
CA GLN A 219 -7.83 -12.60 -1.35
C GLN A 219 -8.77 -11.43 -1.61
N PHE A 220 -8.79 -10.96 -2.86
CA PHE A 220 -9.72 -9.94 -3.32
C PHE A 220 -10.05 -10.10 -4.80
N GLY A 221 -11.23 -9.65 -5.20
CA GLY A 221 -11.64 -9.52 -6.59
C GLY A 221 -11.42 -8.09 -7.08
N TYR A 222 -11.07 -7.95 -8.36
CA TYR A 222 -10.88 -6.68 -9.03
C TYR A 222 -11.63 -6.66 -10.38
N ASN A 223 -12.21 -5.51 -10.70
CA ASN A 223 -12.84 -5.24 -11.99
C ASN A 223 -12.33 -3.90 -12.54
N GLN A 224 -11.66 -3.93 -13.68
CA GLN A 224 -11.09 -2.76 -14.34
C GLN A 224 -12.14 -1.72 -14.74
N ASN A 225 -13.40 -2.10 -14.99
CA ASN A 225 -14.44 -1.15 -15.40
C ASN A 225 -15.00 -0.33 -14.24
N THR A 226 -14.91 -0.84 -13.01
CA THR A 226 -15.47 -0.18 -11.83
C THR A 226 -14.42 0.22 -10.80
N GLY A 227 -13.21 -0.35 -10.89
CA GLY A 227 -12.17 -0.20 -9.87
C GLY A 227 -12.57 -0.82 -8.53
N GLU A 228 -13.64 -1.63 -8.50
CA GLU A 228 -14.18 -2.19 -7.27
C GLU A 228 -13.28 -3.28 -6.73
N ILE A 229 -12.94 -3.15 -5.44
CA ILE A 229 -12.30 -4.22 -4.67
C ILE A 229 -13.41 -5.01 -3.98
N SER A 230 -13.69 -6.19 -4.50
CA SER A 230 -14.73 -7.10 -4.01
C SER A 230 -14.12 -8.28 -3.26
N GLN A 231 -14.95 -9.03 -2.51
CA GLN A 231 -14.56 -10.28 -1.83
C GLN A 231 -13.29 -10.16 -0.96
N TRP A 232 -13.01 -8.97 -0.42
CA TRP A 232 -11.86 -8.71 0.43
C TRP A 232 -11.94 -9.52 1.72
N HIS A 233 -11.02 -10.46 1.91
CA HIS A 233 -10.87 -11.13 3.18
C HIS A 233 -9.44 -11.63 3.39
N ARG A 234 -8.97 -11.55 4.64
CA ARG A 234 -7.85 -12.37 5.10
C ARG A 234 -8.35 -13.80 5.21
N GLN A 235 -7.66 -14.74 4.59
CA GLN A 235 -7.97 -16.16 4.71
C GLN A 235 -7.59 -16.62 6.11
N MET A 236 -8.54 -17.18 6.83
CA MET A 236 -8.34 -17.58 8.22
C MET A 236 -9.08 -18.87 8.55
N ASP A 237 -8.41 -19.78 9.24
CA ASP A 237 -9.00 -21.00 9.76
C ASP A 237 -8.99 -21.04 11.31
N PHE A 238 -9.53 -22.12 11.86
CA PHE A 238 -9.58 -22.31 13.31
C PHE A 238 -8.20 -22.51 13.95
N ASN A 239 -7.21 -23.01 13.23
CA ASN A 239 -5.86 -23.17 13.74
C ASN A 239 -5.18 -21.80 13.86
N GLN A 240 -5.32 -20.96 12.84
CA GLN A 240 -4.74 -19.62 12.83
C GLN A 240 -5.24 -18.77 14.01
N ILE A 241 -6.56 -18.75 14.28
CA ILE A 241 -7.08 -17.98 15.41
C ILE A 241 -6.66 -18.57 16.78
N LEU A 242 -6.36 -19.87 16.84
CA LEU A 242 -5.83 -20.49 18.06
C LEU A 242 -4.38 -20.05 18.29
N GLU A 243 -3.59 -19.99 17.22
CA GLU A 243 -2.23 -19.42 17.24
C GLU A 243 -2.28 -17.95 17.63
N ASP A 244 -3.23 -17.17 17.13
CA ASP A 244 -3.41 -15.76 17.50
C ASP A 244 -3.77 -15.57 18.98
N ILE A 245 -4.56 -16.47 19.56
CA ILE A 245 -4.85 -16.46 21.01
C ILE A 245 -3.56 -16.75 21.81
N ASP A 246 -2.74 -17.68 21.34
CA ASP A 246 -1.47 -18.05 21.98
C ASP A 246 -0.46 -16.88 21.84
N LEU A 247 -0.39 -16.25 20.67
CA LEU A 247 0.38 -15.04 20.39
C LEU A 247 -0.04 -13.89 21.31
N ALA A 248 -1.33 -13.57 21.39
CA ALA A 248 -1.82 -12.49 22.24
C ALA A 248 -1.49 -12.73 23.73
N TYR A 249 -1.41 -13.98 24.18
CA TYR A 249 -0.92 -14.30 25.52
C TYR A 249 0.59 -14.09 25.66
N ASN A 250 1.37 -14.52 24.67
CA ASN A 250 2.82 -14.38 24.67
C ASN A 250 3.27 -12.91 24.58
N GLN A 251 2.52 -12.06 23.87
CA GLN A 251 2.73 -10.60 23.81
C GLN A 251 2.26 -9.87 25.08
N GLY A 252 1.70 -10.59 26.07
CA GLY A 252 1.19 -10.00 27.31
C GLY A 252 -0.14 -9.25 27.15
N TRP A 253 -0.75 -9.29 25.96
CA TRP A 253 -2.07 -8.71 25.74
C TRP A 253 -3.17 -9.47 26.48
N ILE A 254 -3.05 -10.80 26.61
CA ILE A 254 -3.85 -11.57 27.57
C ILE A 254 -3.07 -11.69 28.89
N LYS A 255 -3.40 -10.83 29.86
CA LYS A 255 -2.65 -10.69 31.13
C LYS A 255 -2.80 -11.87 32.08
N LYS A 256 -3.90 -12.63 31.98
CA LYS A 256 -4.24 -13.70 32.92
C LYS A 256 -4.27 -15.05 32.22
N LYS A 257 -3.46 -16.00 32.71
CA LYS A 257 -3.43 -17.40 32.23
C LYS A 257 -4.81 -18.07 32.24
N SER A 258 -5.69 -17.70 33.17
CA SER A 258 -7.08 -18.20 33.21
C SER A 258 -7.93 -17.70 32.05
N ALA A 259 -7.75 -16.44 31.63
CA ALA A 259 -8.46 -15.87 30.47
C ALA A 259 -7.97 -16.54 29.18
N TRP A 260 -6.66 -16.67 29.00
CA TRP A 260 -6.06 -17.38 27.87
C TRP A 260 -6.59 -18.82 27.73
N LYS A 261 -6.54 -19.62 28.81
CA LYS A 261 -7.06 -20.99 28.81
C LYS A 261 -8.54 -21.07 28.42
N ASP A 262 -9.38 -20.16 28.93
CA ASP A 262 -10.81 -20.17 28.65
C ASP A 262 -11.14 -19.74 27.21
N LEU A 263 -10.48 -18.70 26.69
CA LEU A 263 -10.63 -18.25 25.30
C LEU A 263 -10.21 -19.36 24.33
N ARG A 264 -9.02 -19.94 24.56
CA ARG A 264 -8.49 -21.04 23.74
C ARG A 264 -9.40 -22.26 23.74
N LYS A 265 -9.83 -22.74 24.93
CA LYS A 265 -10.74 -23.89 25.07
C LYS A 265 -12.06 -23.70 24.34
N GLN A 266 -12.61 -22.49 24.37
CA GLN A 266 -13.87 -22.20 23.66
C GLN A 266 -13.70 -22.15 22.16
N MET A 267 -12.58 -21.60 21.67
CA MET A 267 -12.30 -21.60 20.24
C MET A 267 -12.09 -23.03 19.72
N GLN A 268 -11.36 -23.88 20.46
CA GLN A 268 -11.24 -25.31 20.13
C GLN A 268 -12.60 -26.02 20.09
N LYS A 269 -13.52 -25.66 20.99
CA LYS A 269 -14.89 -26.21 20.99
C LYS A 269 -15.65 -25.76 19.73
N ALA A 270 -15.47 -24.51 19.28
CA ALA A 270 -16.06 -24.02 18.03
C ALA A 270 -15.49 -24.77 16.81
N ALA A 271 -14.17 -24.97 16.77
CA ALA A 271 -13.49 -25.76 15.73
C ALA A 271 -14.06 -27.19 15.63
N GLN A 272 -14.15 -27.91 16.76
CA GLN A 272 -14.73 -29.25 16.79
C GLN A 272 -16.20 -29.31 16.33
N GLN A 273 -16.96 -28.22 16.51
CA GLN A 273 -18.33 -28.13 16.03
C GLN A 273 -18.39 -27.89 14.53
N TYR A 274 -17.44 -27.11 14.00
CA TYR A 274 -17.26 -26.91 12.56
C TYR A 274 -16.93 -28.24 11.87
N ASP A 275 -15.95 -29.00 12.37
CA ASP A 275 -15.56 -30.31 11.82
C ASP A 275 -16.73 -31.29 11.79
N LYS A 276 -17.59 -31.24 12.82
CA LYS A 276 -18.81 -32.07 12.94
C LYS A 276 -20.00 -31.50 12.14
N ARG A 277 -19.78 -30.46 11.31
CA ARG A 277 -20.80 -29.76 10.51
C ARG A 277 -21.97 -29.18 11.34
N LYS A 278 -21.76 -28.89 12.62
CA LYS A 278 -22.76 -28.32 13.54
C LYS A 278 -22.76 -26.79 13.47
N LEU A 279 -23.01 -26.22 12.28
CA LEU A 279 -22.82 -24.79 11.99
C LEU A 279 -23.59 -23.84 12.91
N LYS A 280 -24.85 -24.16 13.26
CA LYS A 280 -25.65 -23.32 14.19
C LYS A 280 -25.01 -23.24 15.57
N THR A 281 -24.53 -24.37 16.09
CA THR A 281 -23.86 -24.44 17.39
C THR A 281 -22.51 -23.74 17.34
N MET A 282 -21.74 -23.93 16.26
CA MET A 282 -20.47 -23.25 16.03
C MET A 282 -20.65 -21.73 16.05
N ARG A 283 -21.61 -21.19 15.29
CA ARG A 283 -21.91 -19.74 15.27
C ARG A 283 -22.29 -19.22 16.65
N GLN A 284 -23.05 -19.99 17.43
CA GLN A 284 -23.37 -19.63 18.81
C GLN A 284 -22.13 -19.63 19.70
N SER A 285 -21.22 -20.61 19.54
CA SER A 285 -19.94 -20.67 20.24
C SER A 285 -19.05 -19.47 19.90
N LEU A 286 -18.96 -19.05 18.64
CA LEU A 286 -18.22 -17.84 18.25
C LEU A 286 -18.80 -16.56 18.88
N ARG A 287 -20.13 -16.43 18.92
CA ARG A 287 -20.80 -15.31 19.62
C ARG A 287 -20.49 -15.29 21.12
N THR A 288 -20.49 -16.46 21.76
CA THR A 288 -20.14 -16.58 23.19
C THR A 288 -18.67 -16.24 23.42
N TRP A 289 -17.77 -16.69 22.55
CA TRP A 289 -16.36 -16.35 22.61
C TRP A 289 -16.14 -14.84 22.51
N GLN A 290 -16.78 -14.17 21.54
CA GLN A 290 -16.71 -12.72 21.36
C GLN A 290 -17.18 -11.95 22.61
N LYS A 291 -18.32 -12.38 23.21
CA LYS A 291 -18.84 -11.78 24.45
C LYS A 291 -17.86 -11.91 25.61
N LYS A 292 -17.19 -13.06 25.73
CA LYS A 292 -16.20 -13.28 26.79
C LYS A 292 -14.93 -12.49 26.59
N LEU A 293 -14.42 -12.40 25.35
CA LEU A 293 -13.28 -11.53 25.04
C LEU A 293 -13.58 -10.08 25.48
N ASN A 294 -14.76 -9.57 25.13
CA ASN A 294 -15.20 -8.24 25.56
C ASN A 294 -15.32 -8.10 27.09
N SER A 295 -15.81 -9.13 27.79
CA SER A 295 -15.85 -9.13 29.27
C SER A 295 -14.45 -9.09 29.85
N TYR A 296 -13.53 -9.90 29.32
CA TYR A 296 -12.15 -9.97 29.78
C TYR A 296 -11.37 -8.68 29.52
N ASN A 297 -11.68 -7.97 28.42
CA ASN A 297 -11.15 -6.63 28.21
C ASN A 297 -11.63 -5.68 29.33
N ARG A 298 -12.95 -5.59 29.58
CA ARG A 298 -13.52 -4.75 30.65
C ARG A 298 -12.98 -5.07 32.05
N GLU A 299 -12.69 -6.34 32.31
CA GLU A 299 -12.08 -6.83 33.56
C GLU A 299 -10.55 -6.60 33.63
N ASN A 300 -9.95 -5.95 32.63
CA ASN A 300 -8.51 -5.73 32.50
C ASN A 300 -7.69 -7.03 32.53
N ARG A 301 -8.28 -8.13 32.04
CA ARG A 301 -7.64 -9.44 31.87
C ARG A 301 -7.07 -9.62 30.47
N VAL A 302 -7.57 -8.84 29.52
CA VAL A 302 -7.07 -8.65 28.17
C VAL A 302 -6.90 -7.15 27.95
N THR A 303 -5.85 -6.71 27.27
CA THR A 303 -5.66 -5.29 26.89
C THR A 303 -6.64 -4.88 25.79
N ASP A 304 -6.86 -3.58 25.63
CA ASP A 304 -7.63 -3.06 24.49
C ASP A 304 -7.03 -3.47 23.15
N GLU A 305 -5.69 -3.46 23.06
CA GLU A 305 -4.96 -3.88 21.87
C GLU A 305 -5.19 -5.37 21.53
N GLY A 306 -5.05 -6.27 22.51
CA GLY A 306 -5.31 -7.69 22.31
C GLY A 306 -6.76 -7.98 21.99
N ALA A 307 -7.70 -7.26 22.61
CA ALA A 307 -9.11 -7.41 22.30
C ALA A 307 -9.41 -6.93 20.87
N THR A 308 -8.87 -5.79 20.45
CA THR A 308 -9.04 -5.25 19.10
C THR A 308 -8.46 -6.20 18.05
N TYR A 309 -7.25 -6.70 18.27
CA TYR A 309 -6.61 -7.71 17.44
C TYR A 309 -7.50 -8.96 17.28
N LEU A 310 -7.80 -9.63 18.39
CA LEU A 310 -8.55 -10.89 18.38
C LEU A 310 -10.00 -10.75 17.89
N LEU A 311 -10.61 -9.57 18.03
CA LEU A 311 -11.92 -9.29 17.44
C LEU A 311 -11.85 -9.19 15.91
N LYS A 312 -10.82 -8.50 15.38
CA LYS A 312 -10.58 -8.40 13.94
C LYS A 312 -10.30 -9.78 13.34
N GLU A 313 -9.48 -10.58 14.02
CA GLU A 313 -9.23 -11.96 13.62
C GLU A 313 -10.50 -12.81 13.60
N LEU A 314 -11.36 -12.67 14.61
CA LEU A 314 -12.65 -13.36 14.61
C LEU A 314 -13.55 -12.97 13.41
N GLU A 315 -13.46 -11.72 12.93
CA GLU A 315 -14.20 -11.28 11.74
C GLU A 315 -13.67 -11.96 10.47
N TYR A 316 -12.36 -12.07 10.32
CA TYR A 316 -11.74 -12.81 9.22
C TYR A 316 -12.10 -14.29 9.22
N LEU A 317 -12.06 -14.95 10.38
CA LEU A 317 -12.54 -16.32 10.51
C LEU A 317 -14.00 -16.44 10.07
N LYS A 318 -14.88 -15.57 10.54
CA LYS A 318 -16.31 -15.61 10.16
C LYS A 318 -16.54 -15.40 8.67
N ALA A 319 -15.71 -14.57 8.02
CA ALA A 319 -15.78 -14.35 6.57
C ALA A 319 -15.29 -15.57 5.77
N SER A 320 -14.42 -16.39 6.37
CA SER A 320 -13.84 -17.60 5.75
C SER A 320 -14.67 -18.88 5.95
N LEU A 321 -15.78 -18.84 6.72
CA LEU A 321 -16.62 -20.01 7.11
C LEU A 321 -17.94 -20.13 6.34
#